data_AF-A0A349MEV1-F1
#
_entry.id   AF-A0A349MEV1-F1
#
_cell.length_a   1.000
_cell.length_b   1.000
_cell.length_c   1.000
_cell.angle_alpha   90.00
_cell.angle_beta   90.00
_cell.angle_gamma   90.00
#
_symmetry.space_group_name_H-M   'P 1'
#
loop_
_entity.id
_entity.type
_entity.pdbx_description
1 polymer ?
#
loop_
_entity_poly.entity_id
_entity_poly.type
_entity_poly.pdbx_seq_one_letter_code
_entity_poly.pdbx_strand_id
1 'polypeptide(L)'
;MDIASVVERLIQERGQLDPLVFLQEIQVVSKTGLATWRQGKVASLQDVLQGDPLWIDGCLRQAARMARTLGLTPRTVEACRTDTHGHRQGLQISTLHDPGREALYTTHYQRPKTGHGGTQMDLFLDTPETMLINDLILAIADHNAPVADELVKRLAENHPQNGALEELHPLIQAITQKEHLAHTPMEGIQIIQDEIVPCAQQTLAALAGRYLKPFYRLFDRALMHQPFDPQHPNAHRSWTLEQLENWKALAECVLLEEGWVRQPVLLQRRAKALFQLKRLEASHQVWVQFFWGFPQQAAQAIESQGDKNLKRLWYDFIDRVEHRENDAQTFPAWMLIHQPRLAEQREEWLEEADGETPLPEKTAFFLLADLLRTERESPASPDSLALRYQLKERFPELFSLFMGTIRSQSA
;
A
#
# COMPACT_ATOMS: atom_id res chain seq x y z
N MET A 1 -6.79 -19.55 -10.68
CA MET A 1 -5.50 -19.58 -9.94
C MET A 1 -5.18 -21.04 -9.67
N ASP A 2 -4.00 -21.52 -10.04
CA ASP A 2 -3.65 -22.93 -9.91
C ASP A 2 -3.02 -23.22 -8.53
N ILE A 3 -3.74 -23.96 -7.69
CA ILE A 3 -3.32 -24.34 -6.32
C ILE A 3 -1.98 -25.08 -6.36
N ALA A 4 -1.74 -25.89 -7.39
CA ALA A 4 -0.53 -26.68 -7.51
C ALA A 4 0.72 -25.80 -7.60
N SER A 5 0.67 -24.79 -8.49
CA SER A 5 1.76 -23.84 -8.70
C SER A 5 2.11 -23.02 -7.45
N VAL A 6 1.12 -22.70 -6.60
CA VAL A 6 1.34 -21.94 -5.36
C VAL A 6 1.99 -22.82 -4.29
N VAL A 7 1.54 -24.07 -4.16
CA VAL A 7 2.09 -25.02 -3.18
C VAL A 7 3.55 -25.35 -3.51
N GLU A 8 3.87 -25.62 -4.79
CA GLU A 8 5.24 -25.91 -5.21
C GLU A 8 6.18 -24.72 -4.95
N ARG A 9 5.74 -23.50 -5.28
CA ARG A 9 6.51 -22.28 -5.01
C ARG A 9 6.78 -22.08 -3.53
N LEU A 10 5.76 -22.22 -2.67
CA LEU A 10 5.91 -22.08 -1.22
C LEU A 10 6.88 -23.12 -0.63
N ILE A 11 6.81 -24.36 -1.13
CA ILE A 11 7.73 -25.42 -0.70
C ILE A 11 9.15 -25.16 -1.19
N GLN A 12 9.33 -24.61 -2.41
CA GLN A 12 10.65 -24.26 -2.94
C GLN A 12 11.28 -23.08 -2.20
N GLU A 13 10.54 -22.00 -1.97
CA GLU A 13 11.04 -20.78 -1.35
C GLU A 13 11.25 -20.91 0.16
N ARG A 14 10.40 -21.69 0.85
CA ARG A 14 10.36 -21.72 2.33
C ARG A 14 10.66 -23.09 2.93
N GLY A 15 10.77 -24.13 2.12
CA GLY A 15 10.98 -25.51 2.60
C GLY A 15 9.80 -26.10 3.39
N GLN A 16 8.68 -25.37 3.50
CA GLN A 16 7.50 -25.74 4.27
C GLN A 16 6.22 -25.18 3.67
N LEU A 17 5.09 -25.85 3.92
CA LEU A 17 3.76 -25.35 3.64
C LEU A 17 3.09 -24.91 4.95
N ASP A 18 2.96 -23.60 5.13
CA ASP A 18 2.18 -22.97 6.19
C ASP A 18 0.77 -22.67 5.66
N PRO A 19 -0.30 -23.24 6.27
CA PRO A 19 -1.68 -22.99 5.87
C PRO A 19 -2.05 -21.51 5.80
N LEU A 20 -1.59 -20.68 6.71
CA LEU A 20 -1.94 -19.26 6.77
C LEU A 20 -1.23 -18.46 5.68
N VAL A 21 0.02 -18.79 5.38
CA VAL A 21 0.77 -18.19 4.27
C VAL A 21 0.13 -18.61 2.94
N PHE A 22 -0.25 -19.88 2.80
CA PHE A 22 -0.97 -20.35 1.63
C PHE A 22 -2.28 -19.57 1.41
N LEU A 23 -3.07 -19.36 2.47
CA LEU A 23 -4.31 -18.56 2.41
C LEU A 23 -4.06 -17.09 2.03
N GLN A 24 -2.90 -16.52 2.38
CA GLN A 24 -2.50 -15.18 1.94
C GLN A 24 -2.16 -15.14 0.45
N GLU A 25 -1.43 -16.15 -0.05
CA GLU A 25 -1.06 -16.25 -1.46
C GLU A 25 -2.27 -16.44 -2.37
N ILE A 26 -3.27 -17.20 -1.93
CA ILE A 26 -4.55 -17.34 -2.65
C ILE A 26 -5.54 -16.20 -2.37
N GLN A 27 -5.09 -15.14 -1.67
CA GLN A 27 -5.85 -13.92 -1.35
C GLN A 27 -7.17 -14.15 -0.58
N VAL A 28 -7.28 -15.25 0.15
CA VAL A 28 -8.42 -15.55 1.04
C VAL A 28 -8.32 -14.75 2.33
N VAL A 29 -7.12 -14.37 2.76
CA VAL A 29 -6.92 -13.51 3.93
C VAL A 29 -5.90 -12.43 3.62
N SER A 30 -6.23 -11.18 3.95
CA SER A 30 -5.30 -10.07 3.78
C SER A 30 -4.19 -10.10 4.83
N LYS A 31 -3.02 -9.53 4.52
CA LYS A 31 -1.94 -9.36 5.50
C LYS A 31 -2.40 -8.62 6.76
N THR A 32 -3.23 -7.58 6.58
CA THR A 32 -3.80 -6.80 7.67
C THR A 32 -4.78 -7.62 8.50
N GLY A 33 -5.69 -8.38 7.87
CA GLY A 33 -6.66 -9.22 8.57
C GLY A 33 -6.00 -10.34 9.38
N LEU A 34 -4.96 -10.96 8.84
CA LEU A 34 -4.20 -11.96 9.58
C LEU A 34 -3.45 -11.34 10.78
N ALA A 35 -2.90 -10.13 10.61
CA ALA A 35 -2.23 -9.41 11.69
C ALA A 35 -3.19 -9.00 12.82
N THR A 36 -4.41 -8.56 12.50
CA THR A 36 -5.42 -8.21 13.51
C THR A 36 -5.90 -9.43 14.29
N TRP A 37 -6.07 -10.58 13.63
CA TRP A 37 -6.36 -11.85 14.31
C TRP A 37 -5.20 -12.32 15.19
N ARG A 38 -3.95 -12.26 14.72
CA ARG A 38 -2.76 -12.62 15.52
C ARG A 38 -2.58 -11.75 16.77
N GLN A 39 -3.00 -10.48 16.70
CA GLN A 39 -3.04 -9.57 17.84
C GLN A 39 -4.23 -9.85 18.78
N GLY A 40 -5.15 -10.74 18.38
CA GLY A 40 -6.41 -11.06 19.06
C GLY A 40 -7.35 -9.86 19.18
N LYS A 41 -7.32 -8.97 18.18
CA LYS A 41 -8.32 -7.90 17.99
C LYS A 41 -9.61 -8.43 17.36
N VAL A 42 -9.55 -9.63 16.79
CA VAL A 42 -10.67 -10.35 16.18
C VAL A 42 -10.80 -11.69 16.90
N ALA A 43 -12.03 -12.11 17.17
CA ALA A 43 -12.32 -13.28 18.00
C ALA A 43 -11.85 -14.58 17.35
N SER A 44 -12.07 -14.75 16.04
CA SER A 44 -11.69 -15.97 15.32
C SER A 44 -10.98 -15.69 13.99
N LEU A 45 -10.27 -16.68 13.46
CA LEU A 45 -9.67 -16.58 12.13
C LEU A 45 -10.77 -16.49 11.05
N GLN A 46 -11.89 -17.18 11.24
CA GLN A 46 -13.04 -17.16 10.31
C GLN A 46 -13.55 -15.76 10.02
N ASP A 47 -13.51 -14.85 10.99
CA ASP A 47 -13.96 -13.47 10.86
C ASP A 47 -13.09 -12.63 9.90
N VAL A 48 -11.87 -13.09 9.58
CA VAL A 48 -10.95 -12.40 8.67
C VAL A 48 -10.76 -13.12 7.33
N LEU A 49 -11.31 -14.34 7.17
CA LEU A 49 -11.30 -15.07 5.90
C LEU A 49 -12.35 -14.49 4.94
N GLN A 50 -12.01 -14.42 3.66
CA GLN A 50 -12.87 -13.95 2.59
C GLN A 50 -13.23 -15.11 1.65
N GLY A 51 -14.53 -15.34 1.44
CA GLY A 51 -15.04 -16.38 0.55
C GLY A 51 -15.78 -17.51 1.25
N ASP A 52 -16.14 -18.54 0.49
CA ASP A 52 -16.90 -19.69 0.99
C ASP A 52 -16.03 -20.58 1.90
N PRO A 53 -16.40 -20.78 3.18
CA PRO A 53 -15.71 -21.66 4.13
C PRO A 53 -15.48 -23.09 3.61
N LEU A 54 -16.40 -23.65 2.81
CA LEU A 54 -16.26 -25.02 2.28
C LEU A 54 -15.21 -25.08 1.17
N TRP A 55 -15.17 -24.05 0.32
CA TRP A 55 -14.17 -23.93 -0.72
C TRP A 55 -12.76 -23.77 -0.13
N ILE A 56 -12.60 -22.93 0.89
CA ILE A 56 -11.33 -22.71 1.60
C ILE A 56 -10.81 -24.02 2.20
N ASP A 57 -11.67 -24.76 2.89
CA ASP A 57 -11.32 -26.07 3.45
C ASP A 57 -10.92 -27.07 2.34
N GLY A 58 -11.60 -27.01 1.19
CA GLY A 58 -11.26 -27.79 0.00
C GLY A 58 -9.85 -27.49 -0.52
N CYS A 59 -9.48 -26.21 -0.62
CA CYS A 59 -8.15 -25.77 -1.02
C CYS A 59 -7.06 -26.26 -0.04
N LEU A 60 -7.30 -26.13 1.28
CA LEU A 60 -6.36 -26.60 2.30
C LEU A 60 -6.18 -28.13 2.24
N ARG A 61 -7.26 -28.90 2.04
CA ARG A 61 -7.17 -30.37 1.87
C ARG A 61 -6.42 -30.76 0.59
N GLN A 62 -6.54 -29.97 -0.48
CA GLN A 62 -5.79 -30.19 -1.71
C GLN A 62 -4.30 -29.91 -1.51
N ALA A 63 -3.95 -28.76 -0.90
CA ALA A 63 -2.57 -28.40 -0.58
C ALA A 63 -1.91 -29.42 0.37
N ALA A 64 -2.64 -29.89 1.38
CA ALA A 64 -2.21 -30.96 2.29
C ALA A 64 -1.92 -32.28 1.56
N ARG A 65 -2.78 -32.69 0.62
CA ARG A 65 -2.53 -33.90 -0.20
C ARG A 65 -1.27 -33.75 -1.04
N MET A 66 -1.08 -32.59 -1.66
CA MET A 66 0.11 -32.30 -2.47
C MET A 66 1.39 -32.30 -1.64
N ALA A 67 1.38 -31.71 -0.46
CA ALA A 67 2.53 -31.73 0.44
C ALA A 67 2.91 -33.16 0.86
N ARG A 68 1.92 -34.03 1.11
CA ARG A 68 2.16 -35.44 1.40
C ARG A 68 2.73 -36.20 0.21
N THR A 69 2.24 -35.95 -1.01
CA THR A 69 2.81 -36.58 -2.23
C THR A 69 4.24 -36.14 -2.49
N LEU A 70 4.62 -34.94 -2.06
CA LEU A 70 5.99 -34.42 -2.12
C LEU A 70 6.88 -34.89 -0.95
N GLY A 71 6.38 -35.81 -0.11
CA GLY A 71 7.14 -36.42 0.98
C GLY A 71 7.28 -35.55 2.23
N LEU A 72 6.50 -34.48 2.39
CA LEU A 72 6.51 -33.68 3.62
C LEU A 72 5.70 -34.35 4.74
N THR A 73 6.18 -34.22 5.98
CA THR A 73 5.53 -34.69 7.19
C THR A 73 4.65 -33.61 7.83
N PRO A 74 3.42 -33.95 8.26
CA PRO A 74 2.55 -33.03 8.96
C PRO A 74 3.09 -32.76 10.38
N ARG A 75 3.05 -31.49 10.79
CA ARG A 75 3.35 -31.01 12.14
C ARG A 75 2.27 -30.02 12.56
N THR A 76 1.56 -30.33 13.62
CA THR A 76 0.57 -29.42 14.21
C THR A 76 1.29 -28.31 14.97
N VAL A 77 0.92 -27.06 14.69
CA VAL A 77 1.41 -25.86 15.35
C VAL A 77 0.22 -25.18 16.02
N GLU A 78 0.31 -24.96 17.32
CA GLU A 78 -0.72 -24.22 18.06
C GLU A 78 -0.70 -22.74 17.65
N ALA A 79 -1.87 -22.19 17.35
CA ALA A 79 -2.03 -20.76 17.13
C ALA A 79 -2.07 -20.06 18.50
N CYS A 80 -1.00 -19.37 18.88
CA CYS A 80 -0.91 -18.69 20.18
C CYS A 80 -0.50 -17.22 19.99
N ARG A 81 -1.02 -16.35 20.86
CA ARG A 81 -0.45 -15.01 21.11
C ARG A 81 0.25 -14.99 22.47
N THR A 82 1.29 -14.19 22.58
CA THR A 82 1.94 -13.91 23.86
C THR A 82 1.46 -12.55 24.34
N ASP A 83 0.92 -12.47 25.55
CA ASP A 83 0.53 -11.19 26.14
C ASP A 83 1.75 -10.39 26.64
N THR A 84 1.53 -9.16 27.11
CA THR A 84 2.59 -8.27 27.62
C THR A 84 3.32 -8.83 28.84
N HIS A 85 2.79 -9.89 29.47
CA HIS A 85 3.34 -10.55 30.64
C HIS A 85 3.97 -11.91 30.30
N GLY A 86 4.05 -12.28 29.02
CA GLY A 86 4.66 -13.53 28.56
C GLY A 86 3.73 -14.74 28.56
N HIS A 87 2.45 -14.59 28.90
CA HIS A 87 1.51 -15.71 28.89
C HIS A 87 1.03 -16.02 27.47
N ARG A 88 1.07 -17.31 27.11
CA ARG A 88 0.51 -17.80 25.85
C ARG A 88 -1.01 -17.95 25.98
N GLN A 89 -1.73 -17.20 25.16
CA GLN A 89 -3.17 -17.36 24.97
C GLN A 89 -3.43 -17.99 23.60
N GLY A 90 -4.21 -19.06 23.56
CA GLY A 90 -4.63 -19.70 22.33
C GLY A 90 -5.50 -18.74 21.49
N LEU A 91 -5.22 -18.67 20.19
CA LEU A 91 -6.02 -17.95 19.22
C LEU A 91 -7.08 -18.88 18.65
N GLN A 92 -8.33 -18.44 18.61
CA GLN A 92 -9.41 -19.25 18.06
C GLN A 92 -9.39 -19.21 16.53
N ILE A 93 -9.53 -20.39 15.92
CA ILE A 93 -9.58 -20.53 14.46
C ILE A 93 -11.03 -20.52 13.99
N SER A 94 -11.92 -21.22 14.70
CA SER A 94 -13.35 -21.28 14.41
C SER A 94 -14.19 -21.05 15.66
N THR A 95 -15.33 -20.40 15.48
CA THR A 95 -16.36 -20.24 16.52
C THR A 95 -17.03 -21.56 16.92
N LEU A 96 -17.04 -22.54 16.01
CA LEU A 96 -17.75 -23.83 16.19
C LEU A 96 -16.87 -24.94 16.80
N HIS A 97 -15.59 -24.69 17.12
CA HIS A 97 -14.65 -25.68 17.68
C HIS A 97 -14.71 -27.05 16.96
N ASP A 98 -14.64 -27.04 15.63
CA ASP A 98 -14.53 -28.27 14.83
C ASP A 98 -13.07 -28.73 14.81
N PRO A 99 -12.71 -29.85 15.47
CA PRO A 99 -11.33 -30.33 15.55
C PRO A 99 -10.74 -30.67 14.19
N GLY A 100 -11.58 -31.16 13.26
CA GLY A 100 -11.15 -31.50 11.90
C GLY A 100 -10.80 -30.26 11.10
N ARG A 101 -11.54 -29.18 11.33
CA ARG A 101 -11.28 -27.88 10.73
C ARG A 101 -10.06 -27.22 11.34
N GLU A 102 -9.93 -27.19 12.66
CA GLU A 102 -8.77 -26.65 13.36
C GLU A 102 -7.47 -27.30 12.89
N ALA A 103 -7.47 -28.62 12.68
CA ALA A 103 -6.33 -29.35 12.13
C ALA A 103 -5.91 -28.82 10.74
N LEU A 104 -6.82 -28.39 9.87
CA LEU A 104 -6.48 -27.88 8.54
C LEU A 104 -5.70 -26.56 8.58
N TYR A 105 -6.00 -25.70 9.55
CA TYR A 105 -5.35 -24.40 9.70
C TYR A 105 -4.09 -24.44 10.56
N THR A 106 -3.93 -25.50 11.37
CA THR A 106 -2.79 -25.68 12.29
C THR A 106 -1.77 -26.72 11.82
N THR A 107 -2.08 -27.54 10.81
CA THR A 107 -1.14 -28.55 10.31
C THR A 107 -0.22 -27.94 9.26
N HIS A 108 1.02 -27.70 9.65
CA HIS A 108 2.11 -27.33 8.74
C HIS A 108 2.70 -28.60 8.12
N TYR A 109 3.19 -28.52 6.88
CA TYR A 109 3.91 -29.63 6.26
C TYR A 109 5.37 -29.25 6.06
N GLN A 110 6.28 -30.04 6.62
CA GLN A 110 7.72 -29.80 6.63
C GLN A 110 8.45 -31.06 6.14
N ARG A 111 9.62 -30.92 5.49
CA ARG A 111 10.39 -32.09 5.07
C ARG A 111 10.76 -32.96 6.29
N PRO A 112 10.64 -34.30 6.23
CA PRO A 112 10.94 -35.19 7.35
C PRO A 112 12.37 -34.95 7.87
N LYS A 113 12.50 -34.65 9.15
CA LYS A 113 13.79 -34.67 9.85
C LYS A 113 14.25 -36.12 9.91
N THR A 114 15.26 -36.49 9.11
CA THR A 114 15.87 -37.82 9.19
C THR A 114 16.56 -37.99 10.54
N GLY A 115 15.88 -38.72 11.45
CA GLY A 115 16.45 -39.56 12.50
C GLY A 115 17.24 -38.88 13.63
N HIS A 116 16.56 -38.52 14.73
CA HIS A 116 16.63 -39.20 16.05
C HIS A 116 15.96 -38.34 17.12
N GLY A 117 15.11 -38.99 17.92
CA GLY A 117 14.25 -38.36 18.91
C GLY A 117 15.01 -37.60 19.99
N GLY A 118 14.52 -36.40 20.24
CA GLY A 118 15.02 -35.42 21.19
C GLY A 118 14.47 -34.09 20.70
N THR A 119 14.17 -33.18 21.61
CA THR A 119 13.95 -31.77 21.29
C THR A 119 15.18 -31.27 20.56
N GLN A 120 15.21 -31.43 19.24
CA GLN A 120 16.33 -31.01 18.43
C GLN A 120 16.19 -29.50 18.33
N MET A 121 16.80 -28.81 19.31
CA MET A 121 17.37 -27.48 19.12
C MET A 121 17.95 -27.49 17.72
N ASP A 122 17.50 -26.55 16.89
CA ASP A 122 17.74 -26.63 15.48
C ASP A 122 19.23 -26.35 15.28
N LEU A 123 20.07 -27.38 15.31
CA LEU A 123 21.54 -27.28 15.42
C LEU A 123 22.17 -26.51 14.25
N PHE A 124 21.38 -26.19 13.23
CA PHE A 124 21.74 -25.42 12.04
C PHE A 124 21.03 -24.05 11.92
N LEU A 125 20.01 -23.76 12.74
CA LEU A 125 19.33 -22.43 12.80
C LEU A 125 19.57 -21.69 14.13
N ASP A 126 19.92 -22.41 15.19
CA ASP A 126 20.31 -21.90 16.51
C ASP A 126 21.82 -22.07 16.73
N THR A 127 22.64 -21.87 15.69
CA THR A 127 24.08 -21.72 15.93
C THR A 127 24.30 -20.41 16.70
N PRO A 128 25.28 -20.34 17.62
CA PRO A 128 25.64 -19.08 18.29
C PRO A 128 25.85 -17.93 17.29
N GLU A 129 26.33 -18.24 16.10
CA GLU A 129 26.47 -17.33 14.96
C GLU A 129 25.13 -16.78 14.46
N THR A 130 24.14 -17.65 14.17
CA THR A 130 22.81 -17.20 13.72
C THR A 130 22.08 -16.40 14.79
N MET A 131 22.25 -16.75 16.07
CA MET A 131 21.73 -15.94 17.18
C MET A 131 22.38 -14.56 17.23
N LEU A 132 23.72 -14.48 17.14
CA LEU A 132 24.45 -13.21 17.10
C LEU A 132 24.03 -12.33 15.92
N ILE A 133 23.82 -12.92 14.75
CA ILE A 133 23.36 -12.19 13.55
C ILE A 133 21.93 -11.69 13.73
N ASN A 134 21.02 -12.52 14.26
CA ASN A 134 19.65 -12.10 14.53
C ASN A 134 19.58 -10.99 15.58
N ASP A 135 20.36 -11.10 16.65
CA ASP A 135 20.47 -10.06 17.68
C ASP A 135 21.06 -8.77 17.09
N LEU A 136 22.05 -8.88 16.20
CA LEU A 136 22.64 -7.74 15.50
C LEU A 136 21.62 -7.06 14.58
N ILE A 137 20.86 -7.82 13.79
CA ILE A 137 19.77 -7.33 12.95
C ILE A 137 18.74 -6.57 13.77
N LEU A 138 18.36 -7.10 14.95
CA LEU A 138 17.42 -6.43 15.85
C LEU A 138 18.02 -5.14 16.43
N ALA A 139 19.27 -5.17 16.87
CA ALA A 139 19.97 -3.98 17.40
C ALA A 139 20.09 -2.87 16.34
N ILE A 140 20.41 -3.24 15.09
CA ILE A 140 20.43 -2.33 13.94
C ILE A 140 19.03 -1.76 13.71
N ALA A 141 18.01 -2.62 13.62
CA ALA A 141 16.63 -2.18 13.40
C ALA A 141 16.13 -1.21 14.49
N ASP A 142 16.64 -1.35 15.71
CA ASP A 142 16.35 -0.48 16.86
C ASP A 142 17.26 0.72 17.02
N HIS A 143 18.22 0.94 16.12
CA HIS A 143 19.20 2.03 16.20
C HIS A 143 20.03 2.00 17.49
N ASN A 144 20.25 0.82 18.06
CA ASN A 144 21.05 0.64 19.27
C ASN A 144 22.53 0.45 18.88
N ALA A 145 23.19 1.54 18.49
CA ALA A 145 24.59 1.53 18.05
C ALA A 145 25.54 0.88 19.08
N PRO A 146 25.46 1.16 20.40
CA PRO A 146 26.34 0.50 21.38
C PRO A 146 26.20 -1.03 21.41
N VAL A 147 24.97 -1.54 21.29
CA VAL A 147 24.74 -3.00 21.29
C VAL A 147 25.14 -3.61 19.94
N ALA A 148 24.87 -2.92 18.83
CA ALA A 148 25.33 -3.35 17.51
C ALA A 148 26.86 -3.45 17.45
N ASP A 149 27.58 -2.45 17.97
CA ASP A 149 29.05 -2.44 18.01
C ASP A 149 29.61 -3.62 18.83
N GLU A 150 29.00 -3.95 19.96
CA GLU A 150 29.40 -5.09 20.78
C GLU A 150 29.14 -6.42 20.07
N LEU A 151 27.99 -6.56 19.41
CA LEU A 151 27.64 -7.76 18.67
C LEU A 151 28.51 -7.94 17.42
N VAL A 152 28.90 -6.85 16.74
CA VAL A 152 29.87 -6.86 15.64
C VAL A 152 31.23 -7.36 16.11
N LYS A 153 31.75 -6.85 17.24
CA LYS A 153 33.03 -7.32 17.80
C LYS A 153 32.96 -8.82 18.11
N ARG A 154 31.92 -9.26 18.80
CA ARG A 154 31.71 -10.67 19.14
C ARG A 154 31.57 -11.54 17.88
N LEU A 155 30.90 -11.06 16.84
CA LEU A 155 30.76 -11.81 15.59
C LEU A 155 32.10 -11.87 14.83
N ALA A 156 32.86 -10.78 14.78
CA ALA A 156 34.18 -10.75 14.14
C ALA A 156 35.22 -11.62 14.87
N GLU A 157 35.17 -11.69 16.20
CA GLU A 157 36.06 -12.53 17.01
C GLU A 157 35.75 -14.03 16.86
N ASN A 158 34.46 -14.39 16.86
CA ASN A 158 34.05 -15.80 16.83
C ASN A 158 33.89 -16.36 15.40
N HIS A 159 33.57 -15.50 14.43
CA HIS A 159 33.23 -15.88 13.04
C HIS A 159 33.76 -14.86 12.01
N PRO A 160 35.09 -14.65 11.89
CA PRO A 160 35.68 -13.58 11.06
C PRO A 160 35.43 -13.70 9.55
N GLN A 161 35.01 -14.88 9.05
CA GLN A 161 34.73 -15.11 7.62
C GLN A 161 33.23 -14.99 7.29
N ASN A 162 32.39 -14.54 8.23
CA ASN A 162 30.97 -14.40 7.99
C ASN A 162 30.64 -13.16 7.15
N GLY A 163 30.06 -13.36 5.98
CA GLY A 163 29.69 -12.29 5.04
C GLY A 163 28.62 -11.30 5.54
N ALA A 164 27.85 -11.65 6.58
CA ALA A 164 26.83 -10.77 7.15
C ALA A 164 27.42 -9.47 7.71
N LEU A 165 28.68 -9.48 8.16
CA LEU A 165 29.36 -8.26 8.61
C LEU A 165 29.54 -7.26 7.47
N GLU A 166 29.90 -7.73 6.26
CA GLU A 166 30.05 -6.88 5.08
C GLU A 166 28.69 -6.36 4.62
N GLU A 167 27.66 -7.22 4.63
CA GLU A 167 26.29 -6.87 4.21
C GLU A 167 25.63 -5.84 5.15
N LEU A 168 25.86 -5.94 6.46
CA LEU A 168 25.25 -5.06 7.46
C LEU A 168 26.05 -3.79 7.73
N HIS A 169 27.31 -3.71 7.30
CA HIS A 169 28.19 -2.58 7.55
C HIS A 169 27.60 -1.21 7.13
N PRO A 170 27.00 -1.05 5.94
CA PRO A 170 26.42 0.23 5.53
C PRO A 170 25.32 0.71 6.49
N LEU A 171 24.52 -0.23 7.01
CA LEU A 171 23.42 0.10 7.92
C LEU A 171 23.92 0.53 9.30
N ILE A 172 25.00 -0.09 9.78
CA ILE A 172 25.63 0.25 11.06
C ILE A 172 26.27 1.64 10.95
N GLN A 173 27.03 1.89 9.87
CA GLN A 173 27.64 3.19 9.62
C GLN A 173 26.58 4.30 9.55
N ALA A 174 25.46 4.06 8.86
CA ALA A 174 24.39 5.04 8.74
C ALA A 174 23.72 5.37 10.09
N ILE A 175 23.58 4.40 11.02
CA ILE A 175 23.08 4.71 12.38
C ILE A 175 24.03 5.68 13.09
N THR A 176 25.34 5.46 12.99
CA THR A 176 26.37 6.29 13.63
C THR A 176 26.44 7.69 13.01
N GLN A 177 26.22 7.81 11.71
CA GLN A 177 26.27 9.08 10.96
C GLN A 177 24.91 9.78 10.85
N LYS A 178 23.88 9.24 11.50
CA LYS A 178 22.49 9.65 11.33
C LYS A 178 22.23 11.16 11.51
N GLU A 179 22.81 11.77 12.54
CA GLU A 179 22.65 13.22 12.78
C GLU A 179 23.37 14.05 11.70
N HIS A 180 24.51 13.57 11.21
CA HIS A 180 25.25 14.23 10.13
C HIS A 180 24.45 14.26 8.82
N LEU A 181 23.82 13.14 8.47
CA LEU A 181 22.94 13.05 7.31
C LEU A 181 21.78 14.05 7.38
N ALA A 182 21.27 14.33 8.59
CA ALA A 182 20.18 15.28 8.78
C ALA A 182 20.62 16.75 8.68
N HIS A 183 21.92 17.06 8.88
CA HIS A 183 22.46 18.41 8.74
C HIS A 183 22.56 18.87 7.28
N THR A 184 22.77 17.94 6.34
CA THR A 184 22.72 18.19 4.90
C THR A 184 21.56 17.40 4.27
N PRO A 185 20.29 17.81 4.51
CA PRO A 185 19.14 16.96 4.23
C PRO A 185 19.02 16.53 2.76
N MET A 186 19.45 17.36 1.79
CA MET A 186 19.44 16.96 0.38
C MET A 186 20.38 15.79 0.09
N GLU A 187 21.65 15.90 0.50
CA GLU A 187 22.65 14.84 0.35
C GLU A 187 22.28 13.61 1.17
N GLY A 188 21.85 13.82 2.42
CA GLY A 188 21.42 12.75 3.30
C GLY A 188 20.21 11.98 2.76
N ILE A 189 19.25 12.65 2.13
CA ILE A 189 18.13 12.00 1.46
C ILE A 189 18.62 11.18 0.26
N GLN A 190 19.52 11.72 -0.56
CA GLN A 190 20.06 10.99 -1.70
C GLN A 190 20.78 9.70 -1.25
N ILE A 191 21.67 9.79 -0.25
CA ILE A 191 22.36 8.63 0.33
C ILE A 191 21.36 7.61 0.86
N ILE A 192 20.33 8.09 1.56
CA ILE A 192 19.30 7.21 2.12
C ILE A 192 18.52 6.50 1.02
N GLN A 193 18.19 7.18 -0.08
CA GLN A 193 17.43 6.60 -1.18
C GLN A 193 18.25 5.63 -2.03
N ASP A 194 19.50 5.97 -2.33
CA ASP A 194 20.33 5.22 -3.27
C ASP A 194 21.05 4.05 -2.61
N GLU A 195 21.47 4.19 -1.36
CA GLU A 195 22.31 3.21 -0.68
C GLU A 195 21.57 2.49 0.45
N ILE A 196 20.98 3.26 1.36
CA ILE A 196 20.50 2.70 2.64
C ILE A 196 19.16 1.99 2.50
N VAL A 197 18.22 2.55 1.72
CA VAL A 197 16.90 1.92 1.50
C VAL A 197 17.04 0.56 0.82
N PRO A 198 17.77 0.41 -0.30
CA PRO A 198 17.97 -0.90 -0.93
C PRO A 198 18.68 -1.89 0.01
N CYS A 199 19.74 -1.45 0.70
CA CYS A 199 20.47 -2.28 1.65
C CYS A 199 19.59 -2.77 2.80
N ALA A 200 18.79 -1.87 3.40
CA ALA A 200 17.87 -2.22 4.48
C ALA A 200 16.77 -3.19 4.02
N GLN A 201 16.24 -3.02 2.80
CA GLN A 201 15.23 -3.92 2.24
C GLN A 201 15.81 -5.32 1.98
N GLN A 202 17.04 -5.39 1.49
CA GLN A 202 17.72 -6.66 1.19
C GLN A 202 18.09 -7.44 2.46
N THR A 203 18.62 -6.77 3.48
CA THR A 203 19.20 -7.42 4.67
C THR A 203 18.22 -7.55 5.84
N LEU A 204 17.39 -6.52 6.09
CA LEU A 204 16.46 -6.49 7.23
C LEU A 204 15.04 -6.95 6.85
N ALA A 205 14.71 -6.99 5.56
CA ALA A 205 13.41 -7.38 5.02
C ALA A 205 12.23 -6.73 5.77
N ALA A 206 11.48 -7.49 6.56
CA ALA A 206 10.32 -7.00 7.31
C ALA A 206 10.68 -5.91 8.36
N LEU A 207 11.94 -5.84 8.81
CA LEU A 207 12.42 -4.86 9.77
C LEU A 207 12.95 -3.58 9.11
N ALA A 208 13.07 -3.52 7.79
CA ALA A 208 13.55 -2.33 7.07
C ALA A 208 12.75 -1.07 7.42
N GLY A 209 11.42 -1.17 7.52
CA GLY A 209 10.57 -0.05 7.90
C GLY A 209 10.82 0.43 9.34
N ARG A 210 11.18 -0.47 10.27
CA ARG A 210 11.54 -0.11 11.65
C ARG A 210 12.85 0.67 11.66
N TYR A 211 13.81 0.21 10.87
CA TYR A 211 15.12 0.84 10.70
C TYR A 211 15.05 2.23 10.01
N LEU A 212 14.21 2.40 8.98
CA LEU A 212 14.20 3.64 8.19
C LEU A 212 13.45 4.80 8.88
N LYS A 213 12.44 4.49 9.71
CA LYS A 213 11.57 5.50 10.35
C LYS A 213 12.34 6.58 11.13
N PRO A 214 13.38 6.27 11.93
CA PRO A 214 14.16 7.30 12.62
C PRO A 214 14.84 8.32 11.68
N PHE A 215 15.35 7.88 10.52
CA PHE A 215 15.93 8.80 9.53
C PHE A 215 14.88 9.76 8.97
N TYR A 216 13.72 9.23 8.56
CA TYR A 216 12.63 10.06 8.05
C TYR A 216 12.12 11.08 9.07
N ARG A 217 12.15 10.77 10.38
CA ARG A 217 11.80 11.74 11.43
C ARG A 217 12.82 12.87 11.56
N LEU A 218 14.10 12.60 11.34
CA LEU A 218 15.13 13.63 11.37
C LEU A 218 15.02 14.53 10.14
N PHE A 219 14.84 13.95 8.95
CA PHE A 219 14.58 14.73 7.75
C PHE A 219 13.30 15.54 7.84
N ASP A 220 12.21 15.01 8.43
CA ASP A 220 10.98 15.79 8.64
C ASP A 220 11.23 17.07 9.45
N ARG A 221 12.11 17.01 10.46
CA ARG A 221 12.50 18.18 11.24
C ARG A 221 13.41 19.12 10.45
N ALA A 222 14.40 18.58 9.74
CA ALA A 222 15.33 19.36 8.94
C ALA A 222 14.64 20.10 7.78
N LEU A 223 13.59 19.50 7.21
CA LEU A 223 12.82 20.03 6.08
C LEU A 223 11.62 20.89 6.49
N MET A 224 11.43 21.20 7.77
CA MET A 224 10.21 21.86 8.27
C MET A 224 9.85 23.17 7.57
N HIS A 225 10.86 23.91 7.12
CA HIS A 225 10.73 25.22 6.46
C HIS A 225 11.27 25.23 5.03
N GLN A 226 11.56 24.06 4.46
CA GLN A 226 12.09 23.96 3.12
C GLN A 226 10.93 24.04 2.11
N PRO A 227 10.92 25.05 1.21
CA PRO A 227 9.88 25.14 0.18
C PRO A 227 10.00 23.99 -0.81
N PHE A 228 8.90 23.69 -1.51
CA PHE A 228 8.92 22.66 -2.54
C PHE A 228 9.79 23.06 -3.73
N ASP A 229 10.75 22.20 -4.08
CA ASP A 229 11.55 22.30 -5.31
C ASP A 229 11.20 21.14 -6.26
N PRO A 230 10.67 21.42 -7.47
CA PRO A 230 10.37 20.40 -8.46
C PRO A 230 11.60 19.61 -8.95
N GLN A 231 12.81 20.18 -8.88
CA GLN A 231 14.05 19.48 -9.25
C GLN A 231 14.47 18.46 -8.18
N HIS A 232 14.08 18.70 -6.94
CA HIS A 232 14.39 17.86 -5.79
C HIS A 232 13.12 17.54 -4.97
N PRO A 233 12.14 16.83 -5.56
CA PRO A 233 10.80 16.68 -4.97
C PRO A 233 10.81 15.91 -3.64
N ASN A 234 11.85 15.13 -3.36
CA ASN A 234 12.00 14.38 -2.10
C ASN A 234 12.63 15.24 -0.99
N ALA A 235 13.27 16.36 -1.33
CA ALA A 235 13.79 17.35 -0.39
C ALA A 235 12.69 18.30 0.13
N HIS A 236 11.43 17.87 0.10
CA HIS A 236 10.30 18.57 0.67
C HIS A 236 9.62 17.70 1.72
N ARG A 237 9.12 18.33 2.78
CA ARG A 237 8.54 17.66 3.94
C ARG A 237 7.39 16.70 3.60
N SER A 238 6.63 16.95 2.53
CA SER A 238 5.57 16.02 2.11
C SER A 238 6.08 14.61 1.79
N TRP A 239 7.35 14.46 1.38
CA TRP A 239 7.96 13.15 1.15
C TRP A 239 8.23 12.40 2.46
N THR A 240 8.84 13.04 3.45
CA THR A 240 9.14 12.40 4.75
C THR A 240 7.86 12.00 5.47
N LEU A 241 6.83 12.85 5.42
CA LEU A 241 5.51 12.56 5.99
C LEU A 241 4.83 11.38 5.30
N GLU A 242 5.06 11.20 4.00
CA GLU A 242 4.60 10.03 3.25
C GLU A 242 5.27 8.74 3.74
N GLN A 243 6.60 8.76 3.89
CA GLN A 243 7.36 7.60 4.40
C GLN A 243 7.00 7.25 5.85
N LEU A 244 6.60 8.24 6.63
CA LEU A 244 6.14 8.08 8.01
C LEU A 244 4.66 7.69 8.11
N GLU A 245 3.94 7.61 7.00
CA GLU A 245 2.50 7.37 6.92
C GLU A 245 1.68 8.38 7.74
N ASN A 246 2.19 9.60 7.93
CA ASN A 246 1.49 10.68 8.62
C ASN A 246 0.59 11.42 7.64
N TRP A 247 -0.47 10.75 7.20
CA TRP A 247 -1.36 11.22 6.13
C TRP A 247 -2.02 12.55 6.42
N LYS A 248 -2.37 12.80 7.69
CA LYS A 248 -2.97 14.08 8.11
C LYS A 248 -2.00 15.23 7.91
N ALA A 249 -0.81 15.13 8.50
CA ALA A 249 0.20 16.17 8.37
C ALA A 249 0.66 16.35 6.92
N LEU A 250 0.74 15.27 6.13
CA LEU A 250 1.06 15.34 4.70
C LEU A 250 0.01 16.19 3.95
N ALA A 251 -1.27 15.88 4.14
CA ALA A 251 -2.34 16.62 3.47
C ALA A 251 -2.37 18.09 3.90
N GLU A 252 -2.07 18.41 5.15
CA GLU A 252 -1.98 19.80 5.63
C GLU A 252 -0.72 20.50 5.08
N CYS A 253 0.43 19.83 5.07
CA CYS A 253 1.70 20.37 4.58
C CYS A 253 1.62 20.79 3.11
N VAL A 254 0.94 20.03 2.26
CA VAL A 254 0.80 20.37 0.84
C VAL A 254 0.02 21.67 0.62
N LEU A 255 -0.96 21.99 1.49
CA LEU A 255 -1.72 23.25 1.37
C LEU A 255 -0.91 24.49 1.70
N LEU A 256 0.19 24.34 2.44
CA LEU A 256 1.04 25.46 2.82
C LEU A 256 1.92 25.93 1.66
N GLU A 257 2.11 25.09 0.64
CA GLU A 257 2.90 25.41 -0.54
C GLU A 257 2.07 26.25 -1.52
N GLU A 258 2.58 27.43 -1.86
CA GLU A 258 1.96 28.29 -2.87
C GLU A 258 1.98 27.61 -4.25
N GLY A 259 0.85 27.63 -4.95
CA GLY A 259 0.77 27.02 -6.28
C GLY A 259 0.92 25.50 -6.30
N TRP A 260 0.70 24.80 -5.18
CA TRP A 260 0.81 23.33 -5.10
C TRP A 260 0.00 22.57 -6.15
N VAL A 261 -1.11 23.14 -6.63
CA VAL A 261 -1.95 22.59 -7.71
C VAL A 261 -1.22 22.53 -9.06
N ARG A 262 -0.15 23.31 -9.24
CA ARG A 262 0.71 23.29 -10.42
C ARG A 262 1.90 22.34 -10.27
N GLN A 263 1.92 21.53 -9.21
CA GLN A 263 3.00 20.61 -8.92
C GLN A 263 2.48 19.17 -8.93
N PRO A 264 2.79 18.36 -9.97
CA PRO A 264 2.19 17.02 -10.13
C PRO A 264 2.50 16.09 -8.96
N VAL A 265 3.72 16.18 -8.42
CA VAL A 265 4.14 15.36 -7.27
C VAL A 265 3.35 15.73 -6.01
N LEU A 266 3.04 17.01 -5.78
CA LEU A 266 2.26 17.43 -4.63
C LEU A 266 0.79 17.03 -4.76
N LEU A 267 0.21 17.13 -5.96
CA LEU A 267 -1.12 16.61 -6.27
C LEU A 267 -1.20 15.11 -5.98
N GLN A 268 -0.24 14.32 -6.48
CA GLN A 268 -0.17 12.87 -6.27
C GLN A 268 -0.10 12.52 -4.77
N ARG A 269 0.83 13.13 -4.04
CA ARG A 269 1.00 12.89 -2.59
C ARG A 269 -0.25 13.24 -1.81
N ARG A 270 -0.88 14.37 -2.12
CA ARG A 270 -2.12 14.81 -1.47
C ARG A 270 -3.29 13.88 -1.75
N ALA A 271 -3.49 13.49 -3.01
CA ALA A 271 -4.55 12.57 -3.40
C ALA A 271 -4.44 11.24 -2.62
N LYS A 272 -3.22 10.70 -2.54
CA LYS A 272 -2.90 9.50 -1.76
C LYS A 272 -3.20 9.70 -0.27
N ALA A 273 -2.76 10.81 0.32
CA ALA A 273 -3.00 11.08 1.74
C ALA A 273 -4.50 11.19 2.08
N LEU A 274 -5.28 11.90 1.27
CA LEU A 274 -6.73 12.03 1.44
C LEU A 274 -7.44 10.67 1.31
N PHE A 275 -7.00 9.83 0.37
CA PHE A 275 -7.50 8.47 0.24
C PHE A 275 -7.23 7.62 1.49
N GLN A 276 -6.00 7.68 2.04
CA GLN A 276 -5.65 6.95 3.27
C GLN A 276 -6.47 7.43 4.48
N LEU A 277 -6.80 8.73 4.53
CA LEU A 277 -7.70 9.33 5.53
C LEU A 277 -9.20 9.04 5.29
N LYS A 278 -9.56 8.25 4.27
CA LYS A 278 -10.95 7.95 3.89
C LYS A 278 -11.77 9.18 3.49
N ARG A 279 -11.10 10.26 3.07
CA ARG A 279 -11.73 11.47 2.51
C ARG A 279 -11.81 11.32 0.99
N LEU A 280 -12.71 10.46 0.54
CA LEU A 280 -12.79 10.04 -0.87
C LEU A 280 -13.16 11.21 -1.78
N GLU A 281 -14.17 12.02 -1.44
CA GLU A 281 -14.57 13.14 -2.29
C GLU A 281 -13.42 14.14 -2.48
N ALA A 282 -12.75 14.52 -1.39
CA ALA A 282 -11.59 15.42 -1.45
C ALA A 282 -10.42 14.81 -2.23
N SER A 283 -10.20 13.48 -2.14
CA SER A 283 -9.19 12.79 -2.95
C SER A 283 -9.53 12.87 -4.44
N HIS A 284 -10.79 12.63 -4.80
CA HIS A 284 -11.27 12.70 -6.18
C HIS A 284 -11.20 14.13 -6.76
N GLN A 285 -11.47 15.17 -5.97
CA GLN A 285 -11.22 16.55 -6.38
C GLN A 285 -9.75 16.78 -6.78
N VAL A 286 -8.81 16.27 -5.98
CA VAL A 286 -7.37 16.38 -6.30
C VAL A 286 -7.03 15.61 -7.58
N TRP A 287 -7.62 14.43 -7.78
CA TRP A 287 -7.45 13.67 -9.03
C TRP A 287 -7.94 14.44 -10.24
N VAL A 288 -9.11 15.09 -10.16
CA VAL A 288 -9.64 15.91 -11.26
C VAL A 288 -8.66 17.04 -11.62
N GLN A 289 -8.14 17.77 -10.63
CA GLN A 289 -7.11 18.79 -10.87
C GLN A 289 -5.84 18.20 -11.49
N PHE A 290 -5.45 17.01 -11.03
CA PHE A 290 -4.28 16.31 -11.55
C PHE A 290 -4.45 15.92 -13.02
N PHE A 291 -5.61 15.40 -13.41
CA PHE A 291 -5.91 15.07 -14.81
C PHE A 291 -5.98 16.30 -15.72
N TRP A 292 -6.46 17.44 -15.23
CA TRP A 292 -6.46 18.68 -16.02
C TRP A 292 -5.05 19.22 -16.24
N GLY A 293 -4.25 19.34 -15.18
CA GLY A 293 -2.92 19.95 -15.25
C GLY A 293 -1.84 19.02 -15.83
N PHE A 294 -1.91 17.73 -15.53
CA PHE A 294 -0.83 16.76 -15.79
C PHE A 294 -1.42 15.40 -16.23
N PRO A 295 -2.15 15.34 -17.35
CA PRO A 295 -2.91 14.16 -17.77
C PRO A 295 -2.07 12.88 -17.87
N GLN A 296 -0.86 12.94 -18.43
CA GLN A 296 -0.01 11.76 -18.57
C GLN A 296 0.49 11.27 -17.20
N GLN A 297 0.91 12.19 -16.32
CA GLN A 297 1.35 11.83 -14.96
C GLN A 297 0.20 11.31 -14.10
N ALA A 298 -1.00 11.88 -14.24
CA ALA A 298 -2.21 11.42 -13.57
C ALA A 298 -2.60 10.00 -14.01
N ALA A 299 -2.58 9.74 -15.33
CA ALA A 299 -2.83 8.42 -15.91
C ALA A 299 -1.83 7.36 -15.42
N GLN A 300 -0.57 7.71 -15.20
CA GLN A 300 0.41 6.79 -14.60
C GLN A 300 0.18 6.61 -13.09
N ALA A 301 -0.10 7.70 -12.38
CA ALA A 301 -0.28 7.68 -10.93
C ALA A 301 -1.53 6.89 -10.51
N ILE A 302 -2.61 6.95 -11.28
CA ILE A 302 -3.87 6.26 -10.95
C ILE A 302 -3.69 4.73 -10.91
N GLU A 303 -2.81 4.16 -11.74
CA GLU A 303 -2.53 2.72 -11.77
C GLU A 303 -1.84 2.22 -10.51
N SER A 304 -0.94 3.02 -9.95
CA SER A 304 -0.18 2.66 -8.75
C SER A 304 -0.92 3.05 -7.46
N GLN A 305 -1.63 4.18 -7.44
CA GLN A 305 -2.13 4.80 -6.20
C GLN A 305 -3.65 5.03 -6.15
N GLY A 306 -4.35 4.92 -7.28
CA GLY A 306 -5.79 5.06 -7.33
C GLY A 306 -6.52 4.03 -6.48
N ASP A 307 -7.66 4.40 -5.93
CA ASP A 307 -8.53 3.45 -5.27
C ASP A 307 -9.16 2.48 -6.29
N LYS A 308 -9.68 1.33 -5.81
CA LYS A 308 -10.22 0.29 -6.71
C LYS A 308 -11.34 0.81 -7.62
N ASN A 309 -12.21 1.70 -7.12
CA ASN A 309 -13.30 2.25 -7.91
C ASN A 309 -12.78 3.25 -8.94
N LEU A 310 -11.84 4.11 -8.53
CA LEU A 310 -11.23 5.08 -9.44
C LEU A 310 -10.43 4.38 -10.55
N LYS A 311 -9.67 3.34 -10.24
CA LYS A 311 -8.97 2.49 -11.23
C LYS A 311 -9.94 1.82 -12.19
N ARG A 312 -11.04 1.26 -11.69
CA ARG A 312 -12.07 0.66 -12.53
C ARG A 312 -12.66 1.69 -13.49
N LEU A 313 -13.04 2.87 -12.98
CA LEU A 313 -13.57 3.95 -13.82
C LEU A 313 -12.57 4.40 -14.88
N TRP A 314 -11.28 4.44 -14.55
CA TRP A 314 -10.22 4.76 -15.50
C TRP A 314 -10.09 3.71 -16.61
N TYR A 315 -10.11 2.42 -16.28
CA TYR A 315 -10.10 1.38 -17.31
C TYR A 315 -11.37 1.39 -18.16
N ASP A 316 -12.55 1.55 -17.55
CA ASP A 316 -13.82 1.68 -18.27
C ASP A 316 -13.80 2.89 -19.23
N PHE A 317 -13.12 3.97 -18.84
CA PHE A 317 -12.93 5.16 -19.66
C PHE A 317 -12.01 4.88 -20.86
N ILE A 318 -10.82 4.30 -20.61
CA ILE A 318 -9.87 3.95 -21.68
C ILE A 318 -10.50 2.99 -22.70
N ASP A 319 -11.27 2.00 -22.24
CA ASP A 319 -11.89 1.01 -23.12
C ASP A 319 -12.98 1.60 -24.03
N ARG A 320 -13.55 2.76 -23.67
CA ARG A 320 -14.70 3.37 -24.36
C ARG A 320 -14.35 4.58 -25.22
N VAL A 321 -13.22 5.24 -24.94
CA VAL A 321 -12.80 6.43 -25.69
C VAL A 321 -11.71 6.02 -26.67
N GLU A 322 -12.03 6.08 -27.98
CA GLU A 322 -11.06 5.82 -29.04
C GLU A 322 -9.97 6.90 -29.08
N HIS A 323 -8.72 6.43 -29.04
CA HIS A 323 -7.48 7.15 -28.77
C HIS A 323 -7.31 8.54 -29.44
N ARG A 324 -7.42 9.60 -28.64
CA ARG A 324 -6.78 10.92 -28.87
C ARG A 324 -5.84 11.29 -27.73
N GLU A 325 -4.80 12.06 -28.05
CA GLU A 325 -3.71 12.42 -27.13
C GLU A 325 -4.15 13.25 -25.91
N ASN A 326 -5.37 13.82 -25.90
CA ASN A 326 -5.94 14.61 -24.80
C ASN A 326 -7.09 13.91 -24.04
N ASP A 327 -7.35 12.63 -24.28
CA ASP A 327 -8.50 11.94 -23.69
C ASP A 327 -8.46 11.94 -22.16
N ALA A 328 -7.28 11.78 -21.57
CA ALA A 328 -7.13 11.76 -20.11
C ALA A 328 -7.64 13.05 -19.44
N GLN A 329 -7.59 14.22 -20.10
CA GLN A 329 -8.12 15.48 -19.56
C GLN A 329 -9.66 15.52 -19.53
N THR A 330 -10.33 14.66 -20.31
CA THR A 330 -11.78 14.50 -20.31
C THR A 330 -12.28 13.51 -19.25
N PHE A 331 -11.37 12.69 -18.68
CA PHE A 331 -11.70 11.73 -17.64
C PHE A 331 -12.41 12.33 -16.41
N PRO A 332 -12.10 13.55 -15.93
CA PRO A 332 -12.89 14.21 -14.91
C PRO A 332 -14.39 14.30 -15.23
N ALA A 333 -14.76 14.60 -16.47
CA ALA A 333 -16.18 14.66 -16.87
C ALA A 333 -16.81 13.25 -16.83
N TRP A 334 -16.06 12.23 -17.23
CA TRP A 334 -16.46 10.83 -17.07
C TRP A 334 -16.66 10.45 -15.59
N MET A 335 -15.72 10.79 -14.72
CA MET A 335 -15.83 10.57 -13.28
C MET A 335 -17.10 11.19 -12.73
N LEU A 336 -17.44 12.41 -13.16
CA LEU A 336 -18.62 13.14 -12.71
C LEU A 336 -19.94 12.44 -13.08
N ILE A 337 -20.04 11.86 -14.28
CA ILE A 337 -21.20 11.06 -14.71
C ILE A 337 -21.42 9.87 -13.76
N HIS A 338 -20.34 9.20 -13.36
CA HIS A 338 -20.40 8.01 -12.51
C HIS A 338 -20.41 8.33 -11.02
N GLN A 339 -20.04 9.55 -10.64
CA GLN A 339 -20.00 10.04 -9.27
C GLN A 339 -20.62 11.45 -9.17
N PRO A 340 -21.96 11.57 -9.28
CA PRO A 340 -22.63 12.87 -9.33
C PRO A 340 -22.44 13.75 -8.09
N ARG A 341 -22.06 13.16 -6.95
CA ARG A 341 -21.74 13.90 -5.71
C ARG A 341 -20.57 14.86 -5.88
N LEU A 342 -19.66 14.62 -6.83
CA LEU A 342 -18.57 15.55 -7.14
C LEU A 342 -19.10 16.91 -7.63
N ALA A 343 -20.33 16.96 -8.19
CA ALA A 343 -20.97 18.21 -8.63
C ALA A 343 -21.35 19.14 -7.45
N GLU A 344 -21.53 18.59 -6.24
CA GLU A 344 -22.00 19.36 -5.08
C GLU A 344 -20.94 20.32 -4.53
N GLN A 345 -19.66 20.13 -4.89
CA GLN A 345 -18.53 20.86 -4.30
C GLN A 345 -18.00 21.97 -5.22
N ARG A 346 -18.85 22.55 -6.09
CA ARG A 346 -18.50 23.54 -7.14
C ARG A 346 -17.72 24.76 -6.64
N GLU A 347 -17.94 25.18 -5.40
CA GLU A 347 -17.32 26.37 -4.81
C GLU A 347 -15.89 26.11 -4.29
N GLU A 348 -15.51 24.85 -4.09
CA GLU A 348 -14.19 24.45 -3.57
C GLU A 348 -13.18 24.06 -4.66
N TRP A 349 -13.58 24.16 -5.94
CA TRP A 349 -12.66 23.86 -7.04
C TRP A 349 -11.60 24.96 -7.10
N LEU A 350 -10.39 24.57 -6.70
CA LEU A 350 -9.20 25.41 -6.52
C LEU A 350 -9.01 26.45 -7.63
N GLU A 351 -8.66 27.66 -7.19
CA GLU A 351 -8.63 28.92 -7.92
C GLU A 351 -8.04 28.81 -9.33
N GLU A 352 -8.72 29.48 -10.27
CA GLU A 352 -8.18 29.79 -11.59
C GLU A 352 -6.96 30.69 -11.42
N ALA A 353 -5.90 30.41 -12.17
CA ALA A 353 -4.88 31.41 -12.41
C ALA A 353 -5.56 32.58 -13.13
N ASP A 354 -5.59 33.75 -12.50
CA ASP A 354 -6.12 34.96 -13.12
C ASP A 354 -5.51 35.14 -14.53
N GLY A 355 -6.35 35.12 -15.56
CA GLY A 355 -5.98 35.45 -16.94
C GLY A 355 -5.75 34.30 -17.93
N GLU A 356 -5.90 33.03 -17.52
CA GLU A 356 -5.84 31.90 -18.48
C GLU A 356 -7.21 31.55 -19.06
N THR A 357 -7.29 31.36 -20.38
CA THR A 357 -8.50 30.86 -21.04
C THR A 357 -8.82 29.46 -20.52
N PRO A 358 -10.05 29.20 -20.01
CA PRO A 358 -10.40 27.89 -19.46
C PRO A 358 -10.23 26.78 -20.49
N LEU A 359 -9.60 25.67 -20.08
CA LEU A 359 -9.51 24.46 -20.91
C LEU A 359 -10.92 24.01 -21.34
N PRO A 360 -11.13 23.59 -22.61
CA PRO A 360 -12.40 23.05 -23.07
C PRO A 360 -12.94 21.93 -22.17
N GLU A 361 -12.08 21.06 -21.65
CA GLU A 361 -12.41 19.92 -20.81
C GLU A 361 -12.88 20.35 -19.41
N LYS A 362 -12.27 21.40 -18.85
CA LYS A 362 -12.71 22.03 -17.59
C LYS A 362 -14.08 22.68 -17.77
N THR A 363 -14.30 23.34 -18.91
CA THR A 363 -15.61 23.92 -19.29
C THR A 363 -16.68 22.83 -19.43
N ALA A 364 -16.34 21.71 -20.08
CA ALA A 364 -17.23 20.56 -20.24
C ALA A 364 -17.62 19.96 -18.88
N PHE A 365 -16.66 19.81 -17.97
CA PHE A 365 -16.89 19.33 -16.61
C PHE A 365 -17.88 20.22 -15.84
N PHE A 366 -17.66 21.54 -15.80
CA PHE A 366 -18.56 22.43 -15.06
C PHE A 366 -19.95 22.51 -15.68
N LEU A 367 -20.05 22.50 -17.01
CA LEU A 367 -21.34 22.45 -17.69
C LEU A 367 -22.12 21.18 -17.32
N LEU A 368 -21.43 20.04 -17.25
CA LEU A 368 -22.01 18.77 -16.81
C LEU A 368 -22.37 18.79 -15.32
N ALA A 369 -21.56 19.42 -14.46
CA ALA A 369 -21.85 19.56 -13.04
C ALA A 369 -23.12 20.40 -12.80
N ASP A 370 -23.23 21.53 -13.50
CA ASP A 370 -24.40 22.40 -13.45
C ASP A 370 -25.64 21.68 -13.99
N LEU A 371 -25.50 20.88 -15.05
CA LEU A 371 -26.58 20.04 -15.55
C LEU A 371 -27.04 18.99 -14.52
N LEU A 372 -26.11 18.22 -13.95
CA LEU A 372 -26.43 17.17 -12.96
C LEU A 372 -27.11 17.73 -11.71
N ARG A 373 -26.67 18.90 -11.24
CA ARG A 373 -27.30 19.60 -10.12
C ARG A 373 -28.72 20.07 -10.48
N THR A 374 -28.88 20.72 -11.63
CA THR A 374 -30.18 21.22 -12.10
C THR A 374 -31.17 20.08 -12.32
N GLU A 375 -30.76 18.96 -12.90
CA GLU A 375 -31.59 17.77 -13.09
C GLU A 375 -32.06 17.16 -11.77
N ARG A 376 -31.23 17.21 -10.73
CA ARG A 376 -31.59 16.69 -9.41
C ARG A 376 -32.58 17.60 -8.69
N GLU A 377 -32.40 18.91 -8.80
CA GLU A 377 -33.27 19.91 -8.14
C GLU A 377 -34.60 20.09 -8.88
N SER A 378 -34.59 20.08 -10.21
CA SER A 378 -35.76 20.31 -11.05
C SER A 378 -35.62 19.55 -12.39
N PRO A 379 -36.00 18.25 -12.39
CA PRO A 379 -35.92 17.42 -13.59
C PRO A 379 -36.71 18.03 -14.76
N ALA A 380 -36.12 18.05 -15.95
CA ALA A 380 -36.73 18.57 -17.18
C ALA A 380 -37.21 20.04 -17.12
N SER A 381 -36.57 20.87 -16.29
CA SER A 381 -36.77 22.31 -16.31
C SER A 381 -36.27 22.94 -17.63
N PRO A 382 -36.77 24.13 -18.02
CA PRO A 382 -36.22 24.87 -19.15
C PRO A 382 -34.71 25.08 -19.06
N ASP A 383 -34.17 25.27 -17.85
CA ASP A 383 -32.75 25.45 -17.59
C ASP A 383 -31.96 24.15 -17.82
N SER A 384 -32.48 23.01 -17.38
CA SER A 384 -31.89 21.70 -17.66
C SER A 384 -31.86 21.41 -19.17
N LEU A 385 -32.94 21.75 -19.89
CA LEU A 385 -33.00 21.59 -21.35
C LEU A 385 -32.00 22.51 -22.07
N ALA A 386 -31.83 23.74 -21.59
CA ALA A 386 -30.83 24.67 -22.12
C ALA A 386 -29.40 24.15 -21.91
N LEU A 387 -29.08 23.63 -20.72
CA LEU A 387 -27.78 23.03 -20.41
C LEU A 387 -27.50 21.77 -21.24
N ARG A 388 -28.53 20.91 -21.45
CA ARG A 388 -28.42 19.76 -22.37
C ARG A 388 -28.12 20.20 -23.81
N TYR A 389 -28.76 21.26 -24.28
CA TYR A 389 -28.49 21.81 -25.62
C TYR A 389 -27.07 22.34 -25.74
N GLN A 390 -26.60 23.11 -24.75
CA GLN A 390 -25.22 23.61 -24.70
C GLN A 390 -24.19 22.47 -24.68
N LEU A 391 -24.45 21.41 -23.91
CA LEU A 391 -23.57 20.24 -23.83
C LEU A 391 -23.53 19.51 -25.17
N LYS A 392 -24.69 19.33 -25.82
CA LYS A 392 -24.79 18.70 -27.15
C LYS A 392 -24.07 19.50 -28.24
N GLU A 393 -24.18 20.82 -28.22
CA GLU A 393 -23.56 21.70 -29.22
C GLU A 393 -22.04 21.75 -29.08
N ARG A 394 -21.54 21.89 -27.84
CA ARG A 394 -20.11 22.10 -27.57
C ARG A 394 -19.32 20.80 -27.36
N PHE A 395 -19.95 19.77 -26.80
CA PHE A 395 -19.30 18.50 -26.43
C PHE A 395 -20.20 17.29 -26.77
N PRO A 396 -20.46 17.02 -28.06
CA PRO A 396 -21.44 16.03 -28.51
C PRO A 396 -21.15 14.59 -28.04
N GLU A 397 -19.87 14.22 -27.95
CA GLU A 397 -19.44 12.91 -27.45
C GLU A 397 -19.78 12.74 -25.96
N LEU A 398 -19.47 13.75 -25.13
CA LEU A 398 -19.81 13.76 -23.71
C LEU A 398 -21.34 13.75 -23.48
N PHE A 399 -22.10 14.47 -24.32
CA PHE A 399 -23.57 14.43 -24.29
C PHE A 399 -24.12 13.03 -24.57
N SER A 400 -23.57 12.33 -25.58
CA SER A 400 -23.95 10.94 -25.89
C SER A 400 -23.72 10.02 -24.70
N LEU A 401 -22.55 10.14 -24.06
CA LEU A 401 -22.18 9.37 -22.88
C LEU A 401 -23.13 9.61 -21.71
N PHE A 402 -23.39 10.89 -21.38
CA PHE A 402 -24.34 11.29 -20.34
C PHE A 402 -25.75 10.73 -20.57
N MET A 403 -26.27 10.83 -21.79
CA MET A 403 -27.60 10.29 -22.12
C MET A 403 -27.63 8.76 -22.06
N GLY A 404 -26.52 8.09 -22.39
CA GLY A 404 -26.37 6.64 -22.27
C GLY A 404 -26.45 6.16 -20.82
N THR A 405 -25.78 6.86 -19.89
CA THR A 405 -25.77 6.49 -18.46
C THR A 405 -27.12 6.74 -17.78
N ILE A 406 -27.82 7.86 -18.06
CA ILE A 406 -29.16 8.11 -17.52
C ILE A 406 -30.13 6.99 -17.91
N ARG A 407 -30.07 6.51 -19.15
CA ARG A 407 -30.93 5.41 -19.63
C ARG A 407 -30.63 4.09 -18.92
N SER A 408 -29.36 3.82 -18.61
CA SER A 408 -28.96 2.61 -17.87
C SER A 408 -29.29 2.62 -16.38
N GLN A 409 -29.50 3.79 -15.78
CA GLN A 409 -29.90 3.93 -14.36
C GLN A 409 -31.43 3.95 -14.16
N SER A 410 -32.19 4.15 -15.24
CA SER A 410 -33.67 4.17 -15.24
C SER A 410 -34.29 2.81 -15.61
N ALA A 411 -33.47 1.80 -15.87
CA ALA A 411 -33.82 0.41 -16.16
C ALA A 411 -33.31 -0.48 -15.02
#